data_AF-A0AAW5FUJ5-F1
#
_entry.id   AF-A0AAW5FUJ5-F1
#
_cell.length_a   1.000
_cell.length_b   1.000
_cell.length_c   1.000
_cell.angle_alpha   90.00
_cell.angle_beta   90.00
_cell.angle_gamma   90.00
#
_symmetry.space_group_name_H-M   'P 1'
#
loop_
_entity.id
_entity.type
_entity.pdbx_description
1 polymer ?
#
loop_
_entity_poly.entity_id
_entity_poly.type
_entity_poly.pdbx_seq_one_letter_code
_entity_poly.pdbx_strand_id
1 'polypeptide(L)' 'MSRLNQFAREAAAALLRMAKTTKNPTVAAGLVQRAADLKDRTGELPAIDVEAMAEEPPKPLTKN' A
#
# COMPACT_ATOMS: atom_id res chain seq x y z
N MET A 1 -13.11 -13.77 8.47
CA MET A 1 -12.63 -12.65 7.64
C MET A 1 -12.41 -13.17 6.22
N SER A 2 -13.14 -12.65 5.24
CA SER A 2 -13.11 -13.16 3.85
C SER A 2 -11.78 -12.81 3.16
N ARG A 3 -11.17 -13.75 2.44
CA ARG A 3 -9.84 -13.63 1.77
C ARG A 3 -9.74 -12.39 0.85
N LEU A 4 -10.88 -11.92 0.34
CA LEU A 4 -11.00 -10.72 -0.49
C LEU A 4 -10.66 -9.42 0.26
N ASN A 5 -10.92 -9.37 1.57
CA ASN A 5 -10.62 -8.18 2.38
C ASN A 5 -9.12 -8.04 2.64
N GLN A 6 -8.38 -9.15 2.75
CA GLN A 6 -6.92 -9.13 2.85
C GLN A 6 -6.27 -8.58 1.58
N PHE A 7 -6.73 -9.01 0.42
CA PHE A 7 -6.21 -8.53 -0.86
C PHE A 7 -6.44 -7.02 -1.05
N ALA A 8 -7.63 -6.53 -0.69
CA ALA A 8 -7.91 -5.09 -0.74
C ALA A 8 -7.01 -4.27 0.19
N ARG A 9 -6.64 -4.84 1.35
CA ARG A 9 -5.69 -4.23 2.28
C ARG A 9 -4.31 -4.10 1.72
N GLU A 10 -3.79 -5.18 1.14
CA GLU A 10 -2.47 -5.18 0.51
C GLU A 10 -2.43 -4.23 -0.69
N ALA A 11 -3.48 -4.22 -1.52
CA ALA A 11 -3.58 -3.31 -2.65
C ALA A 11 -3.59 -1.84 -2.20
N ALA A 12 -4.37 -1.49 -1.18
CA ALA A 12 -4.40 -0.13 -0.63
C ALA A 12 -3.02 0.29 -0.07
N ALA A 13 -2.36 -0.60 0.67
CA ALA A 13 -1.02 -0.34 1.21
C ALA A 13 0.04 -0.15 0.10
N ALA A 14 -0.01 -0.97 -0.96
CA ALA A 14 0.88 -0.84 -2.10
C ALA A 14 0.69 0.50 -2.84
N LEU A 15 -0.57 0.93 -3.01
CA LEU A 15 -0.88 2.22 -3.64
C LEU A 15 -0.35 3.39 -2.81
N LEU A 16 -0.49 3.36 -1.48
CA LEU A 16 0.07 4.38 -0.59
C LEU A 16 1.61 4.40 -0.61
N ARG A 17 2.24 3.22 -0.67
CA ARG A 17 3.71 3.11 -0.81
C ARG A 17 4.19 3.74 -2.11
N MET A 18 3.50 3.48 -3.23
CA MET A 18 3.78 4.12 -4.51
C MET A 18 3.52 5.62 -4.50
N ALA A 19 2.47 6.06 -3.80
CA ALA A 19 2.17 7.49 -3.66
C ALA A 19 3.27 8.24 -2.88
N LYS A 20 3.92 7.57 -1.92
CA LYS A 20 5.03 8.15 -1.13
C LYS A 20 6.34 8.23 -1.91
N THR A 21 6.58 7.30 -2.85
CA THR A 21 7.83 7.26 -3.63
C THR A 21 7.75 8.00 -4.97
N THR A 22 6.54 8.30 -5.45
CA THR A 22 6.36 9.07 -6.68
C THR A 22 6.62 10.56 -6.44
N LYS A 23 7.40 11.18 -7.34
CA LYS A 23 7.69 12.63 -7.32
C LYS A 23 6.64 13.47 -8.06
N ASN A 24 5.69 12.81 -8.72
CA ASN A 24 4.62 13.49 -9.44
C ASN A 24 3.38 13.64 -8.53
N PRO A 25 3.02 14.88 -8.14
CA PRO A 25 1.92 15.11 -7.20
C PRO A 25 0.56 14.67 -7.74
N THR A 26 0.33 14.78 -9.06
CA THR A 26 -0.92 14.33 -9.70
C THR A 26 -1.06 12.81 -9.61
N VAL A 27 0.05 12.08 -9.78
CA VAL A 27 0.07 10.61 -9.66
C VAL A 27 -0.10 10.19 -8.20
N ALA A 28 0.56 10.88 -7.26
CA ALA A 28 0.39 10.63 -5.83
C ALA A 28 -1.08 10.78 -5.40
N ALA A 29 -1.74 11.88 -5.80
CA ALA A 29 -3.14 12.12 -5.50
C ALA A 29 -4.05 11.02 -6.08
N GLY A 30 -3.81 10.60 -7.33
CA GLY A 30 -4.56 9.51 -7.95
C GLY A 30 -4.41 8.17 -7.23
N LEU A 31 -3.21 7.84 -6.77
CA LEU A 31 -2.92 6.61 -6.02
C LEU A 31 -3.59 6.61 -4.63
N VAL A 32 -3.55 7.75 -3.93
CA VAL A 32 -4.24 7.91 -2.64
C VAL A 32 -5.75 7.78 -2.81
N GLN A 33 -6.33 8.39 -3.85
CA GLN A 33 -7.76 8.31 -4.11
C GLN A 33 -8.20 6.86 -4.42
N ARG A 34 -7.40 6.10 -5.15
CA ARG A 34 -7.68 4.67 -5.41
C ARG A 34 -7.55 3.80 -4.15
N ALA A 35 -6.60 4.10 -3.27
CA ALA A 35 -6.50 3.42 -1.98
C ALA A 35 -7.73 3.70 -1.10
N ALA A 36 -8.25 4.94 -1.12
CA ALA A 36 -9.46 5.31 -0.41
C ALA A 36 -10.72 4.61 -0.96
N ASP A 37 -10.90 4.57 -2.28
CA ASP A 37 -12.01 3.85 -2.92
C ASP A 37 -12.01 2.35 -2.56
N LEU A 38 -10.82 1.73 -2.51
CA LEU A 38 -10.69 0.33 -2.07
C LEU A 38 -11.06 0.13 -0.61
N LYS A 39 -10.76 1.10 0.27
CA LYS A 39 -11.19 1.07 1.68
C LYS A 39 -12.71 1.18 1.80
N ASP A 40 -13.33 2.11 1.09
CA ASP A 40 -14.79 2.31 1.15
C ASP A 40 -15.55 1.10 0.61
N ARG A 41 -15.01 0.43 -0.42
CA ARG A 41 -15.57 -0.82 -0.96
C ARG A 41 -15.38 -2.05 -0.06
N THR A 42 -14.41 -2.02 0.87
CA THR A 42 -14.10 -3.16 1.74
C THR A 42 -14.50 -2.98 3.20
N GLY A 43 -15.10 -1.83 3.54
CA GLY A 43 -15.94 -1.66 4.73
C GLY A 43 -15.19 -1.37 6.03
N GLU A 44 -13.92 -1.73 6.18
CA GLU A 44 -12.99 -1.20 7.19
C GLU A 44 -11.67 -1.95 7.07
N LEU A 45 -10.59 -1.22 6.77
CA LEU A 45 -9.25 -1.77 6.88
C LEU A 45 -8.50 -0.98 7.94
N PRO A 46 -8.11 -1.61 9.07
CA PRO A 46 -7.40 -0.92 10.12
C PRO A 46 -6.03 -0.47 9.61
N ALA A 47 -5.65 0.72 10.08
CA ALA A 47 -4.36 1.36 9.81
C ALA A 47 -3.25 0.34 10.04
N ILE A 48 -2.60 -0.07 8.96
CA ILE A 48 -1.28 -0.65 9.09
C ILE A 48 -0.40 0.57 9.28
N ASP A 49 0.24 0.70 10.44
CA ASP A 49 1.31 1.66 10.68
C ASP A 49 2.38 1.44 9.61
N VAL A 50 2.30 2.23 8.54
CA VAL A 50 3.23 2.18 7.40
C VAL A 50 4.64 2.57 7.85
N GLU A 51 4.79 3.13 9.05
CA GLU A 51 6.07 3.39 9.70
C GLU A 51 6.79 2.11 10.15
N ALA A 52 6.08 1.00 10.42
CA ALA A 52 6.70 -0.24 10.87
C ALA A 52 7.17 -1.20 9.75
N MET A 53 6.81 -0.96 8.48
CA MET A 53 7.14 -1.87 7.36
C MET A 53 7.95 -1.20 6.23
N ALA A 54 8.56 -0.06 6.53
CA ALA A 54 9.53 0.61 5.66
C ALA A 54 10.99 0.26 6.00
N GLU A 55 11.25 -0.39 7.14
CA GLU A 55 12.54 -1.01 7.45
C GLU A 55 12.53 -2.50 7.08
N GLU A 56 12.69 -2.80 5.79
CA GLU A 56 13.65 -3.83 5.35
C GLU A 56 13.78 -3.68 3.82
N PRO A 57 14.92 -3.19 3.30
CA PRO A 57 15.23 -3.33 1.89
C PRO A 57 15.43 -4.83 1.60
N PRO A 58 14.89 -5.39 0.51
CA PRO A 58 15.16 -6.78 0.16
C PRO A 58 16.68 -6.94 -0.05
N LYS A 59 17.34 -7.71 0.84
CA LYS A 59 18.74 -8.11 0.68
C LYS A 59 18.91 -8.72 -0.72
N PRO A 60 19.86 -8.25 -1.54
CA PRO A 60 20.16 -8.90 -2.79
C PRO A 60 20.77 -10.28 -2.48
N LEU A 61 20.10 -11.36 -2.88
CA LEU A 61 20.70 -12.69 -2.97
C LEU A 61 21.70 -12.70 -4.13
N THR A 62 22.93 -12.23 -3.89
CA THR A 62 24.08 -12.59 -4.73
C THR A 62 24.70 -13.85 -4.15
N LYS A 63 24.48 -15.01 -4.80
CA LYS A 63 25.31 -16.20 -4.58
C LYS A 63 26.47 -16.14 -5.57
N ASN A 64 27.69 -16.19 -5.03
CA ASN A 64 28.95 -16.39 -5.75
C ASN A 64 29.01 -17.77 -6.41
#